data_AF-A0A0T0Q027-F1
#
_entry.id   AF-A0A0T0Q027-F1
#
_cell.length_a   1.000
_cell.length_b   1.000
_cell.length_c   1.000
_cell.angle_alpha   90.00
_cell.angle_beta   90.00
_cell.angle_gamma   90.00
#
_symmetry.space_group_name_H-M   'P 1'
#
loop_
_entity.id
_entity.type
_entity.pdbx_description
1 polymer ?
#
loop_
_entity_poly.entity_id
_entity_poly.type
_entity_poly.pdbx_seq_one_letter_code
_entity_poly.pdbx_strand_id
1 'polypeptide(L)'
;MTGAATNRVLARLIEQGAGGGAGEHADRATLRAIAEEAGELGATRALARLGLSDADAVADVAQLRELLAAWRDAKRSAWRALWAWIARVMAAALLLGLAVKLGLAEMVR
;
A
#
# COMPACT_ATOMS: atom_id res chain seq x y z
N MET A 1 11.01 -13.01 -23.64
CA MET A 1 11.49 -12.51 -24.95
C MET A 1 11.16 -11.04 -25.22
N THR A 2 10.22 -10.42 -24.50
CA THR A 2 9.75 -9.03 -24.70
C THR A 2 10.80 -7.95 -24.44
N GLY A 3 11.56 -8.00 -23.33
CA GLY A 3 12.49 -6.92 -22.97
C GLY A 3 13.62 -6.64 -23.99
N ALA A 4 14.06 -7.66 -24.73
CA ALA A 4 15.05 -7.49 -25.80
C ALA A 4 14.46 -6.89 -27.09
N ALA A 5 13.16 -7.03 -27.31
CA ALA A 5 12.44 -6.41 -28.42
C ALA A 5 12.11 -4.94 -28.09
N THR A 6 11.60 -4.66 -26.90
CA THR A 6 11.28 -3.31 -26.39
C THR A 6 12.52 -2.40 -26.36
N ASN A 7 13.69 -2.92 -25.95
CA ASN A 7 14.94 -2.17 -26.00
C ASN A 7 15.37 -1.79 -27.43
N ARG A 8 15.11 -2.67 -28.41
CA ARG A 8 15.39 -2.39 -29.84
C ARG A 8 14.43 -1.34 -30.42
N VAL A 9 13.17 -1.35 -30.00
CA VAL A 9 12.18 -0.34 -30.38
C VAL A 9 12.58 1.03 -29.84
N LEU A 10 12.92 1.13 -28.55
CA LEU A 10 13.38 2.38 -27.94
C LEU A 10 14.63 2.94 -28.63
N ALA A 11 15.62 2.09 -28.91
CA ALA A 11 16.84 2.50 -29.63
C ALA A 11 16.52 3.10 -31.02
N ARG A 12 15.58 2.49 -31.75
CA ARG A 12 15.14 2.98 -33.06
C ARG A 12 14.39 4.31 -32.97
N LEU A 13 13.52 4.48 -31.97
CA LEU A 13 12.77 5.73 -31.79
C LEU A 13 13.69 6.91 -31.45
N ILE A 14 14.72 6.68 -30.63
CA ILE A 14 15.74 7.70 -30.30
C ILE A 14 16.51 8.14 -31.54
N GLU A 15 16.88 7.20 -32.40
CA GLU A 15 17.56 7.49 -33.69
C GLU A 15 16.67 8.30 -34.64
N GLN A 16 15.37 8.00 -34.69
CA GLN A 16 14.39 8.73 -35.51
C GLN A 16 14.16 10.17 -35.02
N GLY A 17 14.09 10.37 -33.69
CA GLY A 17 13.97 11.70 -33.10
C GLY A 17 15.23 12.56 -33.27
N ALA A 18 16.42 11.95 -33.33
CA ALA A 18 17.68 12.65 -33.53
C ALA A 18 17.93 13.09 -34.99
N GLY A 19 17.36 12.38 -35.98
CA GLY A 19 17.61 12.60 -37.41
C GLY A 19 16.55 13.40 -38.17
N GLY A 20 15.41 13.76 -37.56
CA GLY A 20 14.22 14.22 -38.29
C GLY A 20 13.87 15.70 -38.09
N GLY A 21 14.33 16.58 -38.98
CA GLY A 21 13.68 17.87 -39.21
C GLY A 21 12.60 17.73 -40.28
N ALA A 22 11.32 17.56 -39.89
CA ALA A 22 10.14 17.91 -40.70
C ALA A 22 8.82 17.68 -39.91
N GLY A 23 8.19 18.77 -39.46
CA GLY A 23 6.84 18.81 -38.90
C GLY A 23 6.78 18.63 -37.38
N GLU A 24 6.51 19.72 -36.65
CA GLU A 24 6.35 19.80 -35.18
C GLU A 24 5.41 18.73 -34.58
N HIS A 25 4.50 18.16 -35.39
CA HIS A 25 3.58 17.10 -34.98
C HIS A 25 4.18 15.68 -35.08
N ALA A 26 5.05 15.41 -36.07
CA ALA A 26 5.73 14.13 -36.23
C ALA A 26 6.81 13.92 -35.15
N ASP A 27 7.46 15.01 -34.74
CA ASP A 27 8.43 14.99 -33.65
C ASP A 27 7.76 14.74 -32.29
N ARG A 28 6.62 15.40 -31.99
CA ARG A 28 5.84 15.12 -30.77
C ARG A 28 5.35 13.68 -30.67
N ALA A 29 4.90 13.09 -31.77
CA ALA A 29 4.47 11.69 -31.80
C ALA A 29 5.65 10.74 -31.49
N THR A 30 6.84 11.04 -32.02
CA THR A 30 8.07 10.27 -31.77
C THR A 30 8.50 10.39 -30.31
N LEU A 31 8.51 11.60 -29.74
CA LEU A 31 8.82 11.84 -28.33
C LEU A 31 7.84 11.11 -27.38
N ARG A 32 6.55 11.11 -27.72
CA ARG A 32 5.54 10.36 -26.95
C ARG A 32 5.80 8.86 -27.00
N ALA A 33 6.13 8.32 -28.17
CA ALA A 33 6.47 6.91 -28.32
C ALA A 33 7.72 6.52 -27.51
N ILE A 34 8.76 7.37 -27.51
CA ILE A 34 9.95 7.19 -26.65
C ILE A 34 9.55 7.17 -25.17
N ALA A 35 8.70 8.11 -24.73
CA ALA A 35 8.26 8.21 -23.35
C ALA A 35 7.42 7.00 -22.91
N GLU A 36 6.49 6.54 -23.75
CA GLU A 36 5.67 5.34 -23.49
C GLU A 36 6.56 4.09 -23.41
N GLU A 37 7.47 3.89 -24.37
CA GLU A 37 8.35 2.71 -24.41
C GLU A 37 9.37 2.71 -23.25
N ALA A 38 9.94 3.88 -22.92
CA ALA A 38 10.82 4.02 -21.77
C ALA A 38 10.08 3.82 -20.44
N GLY A 39 8.82 4.27 -20.36
CA GLY A 39 7.93 4.07 -19.22
C GLY A 39 7.61 2.60 -18.99
N GLU A 40 7.20 1.88 -20.05
CA GLU A 40 6.93 0.44 -20.02
C GLU A 40 8.19 -0.37 -19.63
N LEU A 41 9.35 -0.02 -20.18
CA LEU A 41 10.64 -0.61 -19.78
C LEU A 41 10.97 -0.37 -18.31
N GLY A 42 10.75 0.85 -17.83
CA GLY A 42 10.97 1.23 -16.44
C GLY A 42 10.06 0.47 -15.49
N ALA A 43 8.75 0.45 -15.78
CA ALA A 43 7.74 -0.26 -15.00
C ALA A 43 8.02 -1.76 -14.96
N THR A 44 8.29 -2.39 -16.11
CA THR A 44 8.59 -3.83 -16.19
C THR A 44 9.84 -4.18 -15.38
N ARG A 45 10.92 -3.39 -15.46
CA ARG A 45 12.13 -3.62 -14.66
C ARG A 45 11.91 -3.42 -13.17
N ALA A 46 11.11 -2.42 -12.77
CA ALA A 46 10.78 -2.19 -11.38
C ALA A 46 9.95 -3.35 -10.81
N LEU A 47 8.93 -3.80 -11.54
CA LEU A 47 8.12 -4.97 -11.16
C LEU A 47 8.98 -6.24 -11.08
N ALA A 48 9.86 -6.48 -12.05
CA ALA A 48 10.79 -7.62 -12.01
C ALA A 48 11.76 -7.57 -10.82
N ARG A 49 12.28 -6.39 -10.46
CA ARG A 49 13.14 -6.22 -9.27
C ARG A 49 12.39 -6.46 -7.96
N LEU A 50 11.09 -6.19 -7.94
CA LEU A 50 10.21 -6.49 -6.82
C LEU A 50 9.72 -7.95 -6.82
N GLY A 51 10.06 -8.74 -7.85
CA GLY A 51 9.59 -10.10 -8.01
C GLY A 51 8.12 -10.22 -8.45
N LEU A 52 7.52 -9.14 -8.94
CA LEU A 52 6.10 -9.04 -9.33
C LEU A 52 5.91 -9.14 -10.86
N SER A 53 6.73 -9.95 -11.52
CA SER A 53 6.74 -10.05 -13.00
C SER A 53 5.90 -11.20 -13.56
N ASP A 54 5.45 -12.10 -12.71
CA ASP A 54 4.58 -13.22 -13.05
C ASP A 54 3.10 -12.80 -13.11
N ALA A 55 2.28 -13.65 -13.73
CA ALA A 55 0.86 -13.37 -13.93
C ALA A 55 0.04 -13.41 -12.61
N ASP A 56 0.55 -14.12 -11.60
CA ASP A 56 -0.13 -14.33 -10.31
C ASP A 56 0.20 -13.23 -9.29
N ALA A 57 1.28 -12.47 -9.51
CA ALA A 57 1.73 -11.36 -8.66
C ALA A 57 0.63 -10.35 -8.27
N VAL A 58 -0.30 -10.06 -9.19
CA VAL A 58 -1.43 -9.16 -8.92
C VAL A 58 -2.39 -9.77 -7.90
N ALA A 59 -2.68 -11.07 -8.03
CA ALA A 59 -3.56 -11.80 -7.12
C ALA A 59 -2.91 -11.92 -5.74
N ASP A 60 -1.62 -12.22 -5.68
CA ASP A 60 -0.87 -12.35 -4.42
C ASP A 60 -0.83 -11.02 -3.66
N VAL A 61 -0.55 -9.90 -4.34
CA VAL A 61 -0.59 -8.57 -3.73
C VAL A 61 -2.00 -8.22 -3.23
N ALA A 62 -3.04 -8.61 -3.96
CA ALA A 62 -4.42 -8.40 -3.52
C ALA A 62 -4.72 -9.21 -2.24
N GLN A 63 -4.33 -10.49 -2.19
CA GLN A 63 -4.49 -11.33 -1.00
C GLN A 63 -3.74 -10.78 0.21
N LEU A 64 -2.48 -10.34 0.04
CA LEU A 64 -1.70 -9.72 1.12
C LEU A 64 -2.38 -8.46 1.67
N ARG A 65 -2.96 -7.64 0.79
CA ARG A 65 -3.71 -6.44 1.20
C ARG A 65 -4.97 -6.79 1.97
N GLU A 66 -5.66 -7.86 1.59
CA GLU A 66 -6.84 -8.35 2.30
C GLU A 66 -6.47 -8.88 3.69
N LEU A 67 -5.41 -9.68 3.81
CA LEU A 67 -4.89 -10.14 5.11
C LEU A 67 -4.47 -8.97 6.01
N LEU A 68 -3.80 -7.96 5.45
CA LEU A 68 -3.43 -6.73 6.18
C LEU A 68 -4.65 -5.90 6.58
N ALA A 69 -5.69 -5.86 5.76
CA ALA A 69 -6.94 -5.21 6.11
C ALA A 69 -7.60 -5.93 7.31
N ALA A 70 -7.74 -7.25 7.24
CA ALA A 70 -8.28 -8.06 8.33
C ALA A 70 -7.47 -7.90 9.63
N TRP A 71 -6.13 -7.90 9.55
CA TRP A 71 -5.28 -7.68 10.71
C TRP A 71 -5.44 -6.28 11.31
N ARG A 72 -5.51 -5.24 10.46
CA ARG A 72 -5.70 -3.86 10.92
C ARG A 72 -7.05 -3.68 11.59
N ASP A 73 -8.09 -4.33 11.09
CA ASP A 73 -9.42 -4.29 11.69
C ASP A 73 -9.47 -5.06 13.01
N ALA A 74 -8.84 -6.25 13.06
CA ALA A 74 -8.68 -7.00 14.31
C ALA A 74 -7.93 -6.19 15.38
N LYS A 75 -6.82 -5.52 15.01
CA LYS A 75 -6.06 -4.64 15.91
C LYS A 75 -6.91 -3.49 16.44
N ARG A 76 -7.72 -2.86 15.57
CA ARG A 76 -8.62 -1.76 15.98
C ARG A 76 -9.71 -2.26 16.93
N SER A 77 -10.26 -3.45 16.67
CA SER A 77 -11.24 -4.10 17.54
C SER A 77 -10.65 -4.41 18.92
N ALA A 78 -9.44 -4.98 18.96
CA ALA A 78 -8.73 -5.29 20.20
C ALA A 78 -8.48 -4.02 21.04
N TRP A 79 -8.02 -2.93 20.42
CA TRP A 79 -7.83 -1.65 21.12
C TRP A 79 -9.14 -1.09 21.70
N ARG A 80 -10.25 -1.20 20.97
CA ARG A 80 -11.56 -0.77 21.46
C ARG A 80 -12.01 -1.60 22.66
N ALA A 81 -11.84 -2.91 22.60
CA ALA A 81 -12.16 -3.82 23.70
C ALA A 81 -11.29 -3.54 24.93
N LEU A 82 -9.99 -3.30 24.73
CA LEU A 82 -9.05 -2.96 25.79
C LEU A 82 -9.48 -1.69 26.54
N TRP A 83 -9.82 -0.61 25.81
CA TRP A 83 -10.29 0.63 26.45
C TRP A 83 -11.62 0.45 27.19
N ALA A 84 -12.55 -0.33 26.63
CA ALA A 84 -13.80 -0.64 27.31
C ALA A 84 -13.57 -1.44 28.61
N TRP A 85 -12.60 -2.36 28.62
CA TRP A 85 -12.23 -3.11 29.82
C TRP A 85 -11.54 -2.21 30.85
N ILE A 86 -10.59 -1.36 30.44
CA ILE A 86 -9.92 -0.38 31.31
C ILE A 86 -10.95 0.54 31.97
N ALA A 87 -11.92 1.07 31.21
CA ALA A 87 -12.96 1.92 31.76
C ALA A 87 -13.80 1.19 32.83
N ARG A 88 -14.11 -0.10 32.62
CA ARG A 88 -14.83 -0.93 33.60
C ARG A 88 -14.00 -1.15 34.87
N VAL A 89 -12.72 -1.47 34.73
CA VAL A 89 -11.81 -1.66 35.88
C VAL A 89 -11.68 -0.36 36.67
N MET A 90 -11.50 0.76 35.97
CA MET A 90 -11.43 2.09 36.60
C MET A 90 -12.72 2.45 37.34
N ALA A 91 -13.90 2.21 36.73
CA ALA A 91 -15.17 2.44 37.38
C ALA A 91 -15.35 1.56 38.63
N ALA A 92 -15.02 0.27 38.54
CA ALA A 92 -15.07 -0.64 39.68
C ALA A 92 -14.11 -0.21 40.80
N ALA A 93 -12.89 0.19 40.45
CA ALA A 93 -11.91 0.72 41.41
C ALA A 93 -12.39 2.00 42.08
N LEU A 94 -13.02 2.92 41.33
CA LEU A 94 -13.60 4.15 41.89
C LEU A 94 -14.75 3.85 42.87
N LEU A 95 -15.66 2.93 42.51
CA LEU A 95 -16.74 2.50 43.40
C LEU A 95 -16.21 1.83 44.67
N LEU A 96 -15.20 0.96 44.54
CA LEU A 96 -14.54 0.33 45.67
C LEU A 96 -13.87 1.37 46.58
N GLY A 97 -13.16 2.34 46.00
CA GLY A 97 -12.55 3.45 46.73
C GLY A 97 -13.57 4.31 47.46
N LEU A 98 -14.71 4.60 46.84
CA LEU A 98 -15.84 5.30 47.47
C LEU A 98 -16.44 4.50 48.62
N ALA A 99 -16.66 3.20 48.45
CA ALA A 99 -17.21 2.33 49.49
C ALA A 99 -16.31 2.29 50.75
N VAL A 100 -14.99 2.23 50.55
CA VAL A 100 -14.01 2.31 51.64
C VAL A 100 -14.03 3.70 52.30
N LYS A 101 -14.01 4.78 51.51
CA LYS A 101 -13.99 6.16 52.04
C LYS A 101 -15.27 6.53 52.81
N LEU A 102 -16.42 6.04 52.38
CA LEU A 102 -17.72 6.31 53.00
C LEU A 102 -18.03 5.37 54.17
N GLY A 103 -17.16 4.41 54.49
CA GLY A 103 -17.36 3.49 55.61
C GLY A 103 -18.49 2.46 55.39
N LEU A 104 -18.98 2.29 54.16
CA LEU A 104 -20.02 1.30 53.84
C LEU A 104 -19.58 -0.14 54.14
N ALA A 105 -18.27 -0.39 54.11
CA ALA A 105 -17.68 -1.67 54.51
C ALA A 105 -17.84 -1.98 56.01
N GLU A 106 -17.95 -0.97 56.87
CA GLU A 106 -18.24 -1.15 58.30
C GLU A 106 -19.73 -1.45 58.55
N MET A 107 -20.63 -0.97 57.68
CA MET A 107 -22.08 -1.12 57.87
C MET A 107 -22.64 -2.45 57.35
N VAL A 108 -21.86 -3.21 56.58
CA VAL A 108 -22.20 -4.54 56.04
C VAL A 108 -21.57 -5.68 56.87
N ARG A 109 -20.66 -5.36 57.81
CA ARG A 109 -20.05 -6.34 58.73
C ARG A 109 -20.94 -6.58 59.94
#